data_AF-A0A8K0V1E4-F1
#
_entry.id   AF-A0A8K0V1E4-F1
#
_cell.length_a   1.000
_cell.length_b   1.000
_cell.length_c   1.000
_cell.angle_alpha   90.00
_cell.angle_beta   90.00
_cell.angle_gamma   90.00
#
_symmetry.space_group_name_H-M   'P 1'
#
loop_
_entity.id
_entity.type
_entity.pdbx_description
1 polymer ?
#
loop_
_entity_poly.entity_id
_entity_poly.type
_entity_poly.pdbx_seq_one_letter_code
_entity_poly.pdbx_strand_id
1 'polypeptide(L)'
;MFGSVVKNYENEFDTKVMENRHVFYDLYVKSNDPQALRNEIAESLGDMDYKLLLNEMTKFDDENLEEVFRGGNAKPIRVAMKAAKDNKKGSKYPILWKAFLILGVILLAVLLVYARGEIYNNISTFSTTPSALLLYGTIASFVLFVLFLEIKYIVPIFLWSKIVGIYDPTSSSANVRIVLAGECQFKDKDSYARLESDMNEIYSELSRKFANKLDKTQLSSNVETGLSIGRGQNQKLTNELRDIENQLSDLERNFAAGKVSESSYKDLKAKLEMKRTQLETLFDLLLP
;
A
#
# COMPACT_ATOMS: atom_id res chain seq x y z
N MET A 1 -17.01 -5.11 -17.82
CA MET A 1 -16.72 -5.60 -16.45
C MET A 1 -15.40 -5.05 -15.88
N PHE A 2 -14.99 -3.82 -16.25
CA PHE A 2 -13.73 -3.18 -15.80
C PHE A 2 -13.95 -1.93 -14.92
N GLY A 3 -15.22 -1.56 -14.65
CA GLY A 3 -15.58 -0.33 -13.93
C GLY A 3 -15.66 -0.45 -12.39
N SER A 4 -15.43 -1.64 -11.81
CA SER A 4 -15.49 -1.85 -10.35
C SER A 4 -14.13 -1.84 -9.66
N VAL A 5 -13.01 -1.88 -10.41
CA VAL A 5 -11.66 -1.95 -9.83
C VAL A 5 -11.10 -0.54 -9.55
N VAL A 6 -11.60 0.50 -10.22
CA VAL A 6 -11.15 1.89 -10.00
C VAL A 6 -11.92 2.58 -8.85
N LYS A 7 -13.08 2.04 -8.45
CA LYS A 7 -14.02 2.67 -7.50
C LYS A 7 -13.68 2.55 -6.00
N ASN A 8 -12.57 1.92 -5.61
CA ASN A 8 -12.25 1.65 -4.19
C ASN A 8 -10.91 2.20 -3.70
N TYR A 9 -10.09 2.83 -4.56
CA TYR A 9 -8.76 3.29 -4.14
C TYR A 9 -8.81 4.49 -3.20
N GLU A 10 -9.66 5.49 -3.45
CA GLU A 10 -9.71 6.69 -2.60
C GLU A 10 -10.12 6.38 -1.15
N ASN A 11 -11.04 5.43 -0.96
CA ASN A 11 -11.47 4.97 0.37
C ASN A 11 -10.34 4.29 1.16
N GLU A 12 -9.36 3.66 0.48
CA GLU A 12 -8.22 3.04 1.17
C GLU A 12 -7.26 4.06 1.80
N PHE A 13 -7.32 5.31 1.33
CA PHE A 13 -6.54 6.45 1.81
C PHE A 13 -7.35 7.41 2.70
N ASP A 14 -8.57 7.05 3.10
CA ASP A 14 -9.27 7.75 4.19
C ASP A 14 -8.45 7.57 5.47
N THR A 15 -8.15 8.68 6.15
CA THR A 15 -7.35 8.71 7.38
C THR A 15 -7.94 7.79 8.44
N LYS A 16 -9.28 7.72 8.57
CA LYS A 16 -9.95 6.80 9.52
C LYS A 16 -9.78 5.34 9.15
N VAL A 17 -9.72 5.03 7.86
CA VAL A 17 -9.46 3.65 7.38
C VAL A 17 -8.00 3.29 7.63
N MET A 18 -7.07 4.23 7.40
CA MET A 18 -5.64 4.05 7.66
C MET A 18 -5.32 3.86 9.15
N GLU A 19 -5.97 4.62 10.04
CA GLU A 19 -5.83 4.48 11.50
C GLU A 19 -6.20 3.09 12.03
N ASN A 20 -7.16 2.43 11.38
CA ASN A 20 -7.63 1.10 11.78
C ASN A 20 -6.73 -0.04 11.28
N ARG A 21 -5.66 0.26 10.52
CA ARG A 21 -4.71 -0.75 10.06
C ARG A 21 -3.73 -1.15 11.17
N HIS A 22 -2.97 -2.22 10.94
CA HIS A 22 -2.11 -2.80 11.98
C HIS A 22 -1.02 -1.85 12.46
N VAL A 23 -0.40 -1.11 11.53
CA VAL A 23 0.63 -0.13 11.83
C VAL A 23 0.17 1.22 11.29
N PHE A 24 0.27 2.27 12.11
CA PHE A 24 -0.11 3.62 11.76
C PHE A 24 0.87 4.63 12.36
N TYR A 25 1.34 5.55 11.53
CA TYR A 25 2.14 6.70 11.95
C TYR A 25 1.58 7.98 11.34
N ASP A 26 1.60 9.03 12.15
CA ASP A 26 1.24 10.39 11.73
C ASP A 26 2.43 11.31 12.02
N LEU A 27 2.84 12.09 11.03
CA LEU A 27 3.98 12.98 11.12
C LEU A 27 3.64 14.33 10.51
N TYR A 28 3.95 15.40 11.23
CA TYR A 28 3.78 16.78 10.77
C TYR A 28 5.16 17.38 10.48
N VAL A 29 5.39 17.78 9.23
CA VAL A 29 6.70 18.29 8.80
C VAL A 29 6.58 19.54 7.95
N LYS A 30 7.63 20.37 8.03
CA LYS A 30 7.89 21.41 7.04
C LYS A 30 8.88 20.89 6.00
N SER A 31 8.42 20.73 4.77
CA SER A 31 9.27 20.38 3.63
C SER A 31 9.50 21.63 2.76
N ASN A 32 10.59 21.68 2.01
CA ASN A 32 10.80 22.74 1.01
C ASN A 32 10.07 22.41 -0.30
N ASP A 33 10.01 21.12 -0.66
CA ASP A 33 9.35 20.66 -1.88
C ASP A 33 8.54 19.37 -1.62
N PRO A 34 7.22 19.39 -1.87
CA PRO A 34 6.37 18.20 -1.84
C PRO A 34 6.76 17.11 -2.83
N GLN A 35 7.33 17.48 -3.99
CA GLN A 35 7.77 16.51 -5.00
C GLN A 35 9.03 15.78 -4.55
N ALA A 36 10.00 16.52 -4.00
CA ALA A 36 11.16 15.92 -3.34
C ALA A 36 10.73 14.94 -2.23
N LEU A 37 9.81 15.36 -1.34
CA LEU A 37 9.31 14.49 -0.28
C LEU A 37 8.65 13.20 -0.82
N ARG A 38 7.82 13.31 -1.85
CA ARG A 38 7.22 12.15 -2.53
C ARG A 38 8.27 11.21 -3.09
N ASN A 39 9.27 11.75 -3.79
CA ASN A 39 10.33 10.96 -4.40
C ASN A 39 11.17 10.25 -3.34
N GLU A 40 11.46 10.92 -2.21
CA GLU A 40 12.19 10.31 -1.09
C GLU A 40 11.45 9.14 -0.46
N ILE A 41 10.14 9.27 -0.23
CA ILE A 41 9.32 8.14 0.25
C ILE A 41 9.31 7.01 -0.78
N ALA A 42 9.19 7.33 -2.07
CA ALA A 42 9.22 6.34 -3.15
C ALA A 42 10.58 5.62 -3.24
N GLU A 43 11.68 6.33 -3.08
CA GLU A 43 13.04 5.78 -3.04
C GLU A 43 13.24 4.89 -1.81
N SER A 44 12.85 5.36 -0.62
CA SER A 44 12.93 4.57 0.62
C SER A 44 12.16 3.26 0.51
N LEU A 45 10.97 3.28 -0.11
CA LEU A 45 10.19 2.08 -0.41
C LEU A 45 10.90 1.16 -1.40
N GLY A 46 11.52 1.72 -2.44
CA GLY A 46 12.31 0.98 -3.42
C GLY A 46 13.51 0.27 -2.80
N ASP A 47 14.26 0.97 -1.94
CA ASP A 47 15.42 0.43 -1.21
C ASP A 47 15.03 -0.71 -0.27
N MET A 48 13.78 -0.72 0.21
CA MET A 48 13.20 -1.79 1.04
C MET A 48 12.54 -2.93 0.23
N ASP A 49 12.76 -3.01 -1.09
CA ASP A 49 12.17 -4.00 -2.01
C ASP A 49 10.63 -3.90 -2.17
N TYR A 50 10.02 -2.75 -1.87
CA TYR A 50 8.60 -2.54 -2.15
C TYR A 50 8.39 -2.14 -3.61
N LYS A 51 7.42 -2.80 -4.26
CA LYS A 51 6.93 -2.42 -5.58
C LYS A 51 5.82 -1.39 -5.44
N LEU A 52 6.01 -0.21 -6.02
CA LEU A 52 4.99 0.83 -6.09
C LEU A 52 3.84 0.37 -7.00
N LEU A 53 2.64 0.31 -6.44
CA LEU A 53 1.39 -0.02 -7.13
C LEU A 53 0.62 1.23 -7.54
N LEU A 54 0.70 2.28 -6.72
CA LEU A 54 0.09 3.58 -6.95
C LEU A 54 1.08 4.66 -6.52
N ASN A 55 1.21 5.71 -7.32
CA ASN A 55 2.01 6.87 -6.97
C ASN A 55 1.42 8.11 -7.66
N GLU A 56 0.40 8.70 -7.06
CA GLU A 56 -0.32 9.84 -7.62
C GLU A 56 -0.08 11.10 -6.79
N MET A 57 0.14 12.22 -7.49
CA MET A 57 0.21 13.54 -6.88
C MET A 57 -0.86 14.41 -7.53
N THR A 58 -1.78 14.89 -6.70
CA THR A 58 -2.82 15.83 -7.09
C THR A 58 -2.44 17.20 -6.56
N LYS A 59 -2.15 18.12 -7.47
CA LYS A 59 -2.09 19.56 -7.19
C LYS A 59 -3.46 20.12 -7.52
N PHE A 60 -4.07 20.85 -6.60
CA PHE A 60 -5.37 21.45 -6.84
C PHE A 60 -5.16 22.86 -7.40
N ASP A 61 -5.68 23.11 -8.59
CA ASP A 61 -5.59 24.39 -9.31
C ASP A 61 -6.96 25.12 -9.36
N ASP A 62 -7.84 24.90 -8.37
CA ASP A 62 -9.23 25.39 -8.42
C ASP A 62 -9.35 26.87 -8.04
N GLU A 63 -9.75 27.70 -9.01
CA GLU A 63 -10.07 29.13 -8.84
C GLU A 63 -11.13 29.38 -7.75
N ASN A 64 -12.03 28.41 -7.50
CA ASN A 64 -13.12 28.59 -6.51
C ASN A 64 -12.64 28.50 -5.05
N LEU A 65 -11.55 27.79 -4.79
CA LEU A 65 -10.98 27.67 -3.45
C LEU A 65 -9.86 28.69 -3.21
N GLU A 66 -9.40 29.44 -4.21
CA GLU A 66 -8.37 30.48 -4.05
C GLU A 66 -8.71 31.53 -2.98
N GLU A 67 -10.01 31.82 -2.78
CA GLU A 67 -10.50 32.71 -1.71
C GLU A 67 -10.20 32.16 -0.30
N VAL A 68 -10.09 30.83 -0.16
CA VAL A 68 -9.84 30.08 1.08
C VAL A 68 -8.33 29.85 1.30
N PHE A 69 -7.44 30.33 0.44
CA PHE A 69 -6.00 30.11 0.60
C PHE A 69 -5.24 31.41 0.33
N ARG A 70 -5.11 32.28 1.35
CA ARG A 70 -4.32 33.55 1.29
C ARG A 70 -4.35 34.25 -0.09
N GLY A 71 -5.53 34.41 -0.69
CA GLY A 71 -5.70 35.10 -1.97
C GLY A 71 -5.04 34.42 -3.18
N GLY A 72 -5.08 33.08 -3.26
CA GLY A 72 -4.67 32.30 -4.44
C GLY A 72 -3.22 31.83 -4.49
N ASN A 73 -2.37 32.17 -3.51
CA ASN A 73 -0.96 31.78 -3.55
C ASN A 73 -0.68 30.38 -2.98
N ALA A 74 -1.40 29.96 -1.94
CA ALA A 74 -1.16 28.68 -1.29
C ALA A 74 -1.92 27.56 -2.01
N LYS A 75 -1.20 26.55 -2.52
CA LYS A 75 -1.81 25.42 -3.26
C LYS A 75 -1.91 24.19 -2.37
N PRO A 76 -3.10 23.64 -2.13
CA PRO A 76 -3.22 22.37 -1.43
C PRO A 76 -2.64 21.26 -2.32
N ILE A 77 -2.06 20.27 -1.65
CA ILE A 77 -1.42 19.14 -2.27
C ILE A 77 -1.87 17.85 -1.60
N ARG A 78 -2.09 16.83 -2.42
CA ARG A 78 -2.33 15.46 -1.97
C ARG A 78 -1.43 14.53 -2.74
N VAL A 79 -0.73 13.65 -2.03
CA VAL A 79 0.02 12.54 -2.61
C VAL A 79 -0.51 11.26 -2.01
N ALA A 80 -0.84 10.29 -2.86
CA ALA A 80 -1.28 8.96 -2.46
C ALA A 80 -0.35 7.91 -3.08
N MET A 81 0.30 7.13 -2.21
CA MET A 81 1.24 6.08 -2.58
C MET A 81 0.82 4.76 -1.96
N LYS A 82 0.73 3.71 -2.79
CA LYS A 82 0.50 2.34 -2.34
C LYS A 82 1.65 1.47 -2.83
N ALA A 83 2.24 0.71 -1.94
CA ALA A 83 3.35 -0.18 -2.26
C ALA A 83 3.09 -1.59 -1.72
N ALA A 84 3.67 -2.60 -2.36
CA ALA A 84 3.55 -3.99 -1.94
C ALA A 84 4.90 -4.70 -1.96
N LYS A 85 5.11 -5.57 -0.97
CA LYS A 85 6.31 -6.39 -0.84
C LYS A 85 5.92 -7.84 -0.59
N ASP A 86 6.54 -8.76 -1.32
CA ASP A 86 6.28 -10.19 -1.20
C ASP A 86 7.18 -10.81 -0.13
N ASN A 87 6.59 -11.17 1.02
CA ASN A 87 7.32 -11.86 2.07
C ASN A 87 7.30 -13.38 1.84
N LYS A 88 8.41 -13.94 1.35
CA LYS A 88 8.57 -15.39 1.15
C LYS A 88 8.83 -16.09 2.48
N LYS A 89 7.89 -16.91 2.94
CA LYS A 89 7.96 -17.66 4.21
C LYS A 89 7.75 -19.15 3.99
N GLY A 90 8.53 -19.99 4.69
CA GLY A 90 8.32 -21.45 4.76
C GLY A 90 8.19 -22.14 3.40
N SER A 91 7.76 -23.40 3.37
CA SER A 91 7.29 -24.03 2.13
C SER A 91 5.79 -23.83 2.01
N LYS A 92 5.30 -23.52 0.80
CA LYS A 92 3.88 -23.45 0.46
C LYS A 92 3.15 -24.78 0.71
N TYR A 93 3.88 -25.88 0.63
CA TYR A 93 3.34 -27.23 0.76
C TYR A 93 3.99 -27.97 1.94
N PRO A 94 3.74 -27.54 3.19
CA PRO A 94 4.44 -28.04 4.36
C PRO A 94 4.25 -29.54 4.61
N ILE A 95 3.14 -30.10 4.14
CA ILE A 95 2.82 -31.53 4.25
C ILE A 95 3.47 -32.32 3.11
N LEU A 96 3.44 -31.81 1.87
CA LEU A 96 3.94 -32.55 0.70
C LEU A 96 5.46 -32.77 0.78
N TRP A 97 6.25 -31.74 1.11
CA TRP A 97 7.70 -31.95 1.21
C TRP A 97 8.05 -32.95 2.32
N LYS A 98 7.33 -32.93 3.46
CA LYS A 98 7.51 -33.91 4.54
C LYS A 98 7.14 -35.32 4.09
N ALA A 99 6.05 -35.47 3.35
CA ALA A 99 5.62 -36.75 2.81
C ALA A 99 6.66 -37.33 1.84
N PHE A 100 7.19 -36.53 0.91
CA PHE A 100 8.25 -36.97 0.00
C PHE A 100 9.58 -37.28 0.71
N LEU A 101 9.92 -36.56 1.78
CA LEU A 101 11.07 -36.88 2.60
C LEU A 101 10.89 -38.23 3.32
N ILE A 102 9.73 -38.46 3.95
CA ILE A 102 9.41 -39.73 4.62
C ILE A 102 9.41 -40.88 3.62
N LEU A 103 8.79 -40.70 2.45
CA LEU A 103 8.74 -41.71 1.40
C LEU A 103 10.13 -42.04 0.87
N GLY A 104 10.98 -41.03 0.65
CA GLY A 104 12.39 -41.22 0.28
C GLY A 104 13.18 -41.99 1.33
N VAL A 105 12.99 -41.71 2.62
CA VAL A 105 13.65 -42.44 3.72
C VAL A 105 13.19 -43.90 3.79
N ILE A 106 11.89 -44.17 3.60
CA ILE A 106 11.36 -45.54 3.57
C ILE A 106 11.96 -46.31 2.39
N LEU A 107 11.97 -45.72 1.19
CA LEU A 107 12.54 -46.34 0.00
C LEU A 107 14.03 -46.63 0.17
N LEU A 108 14.77 -45.70 0.77
CA LEU A 108 16.19 -45.87 1.08
C LEU A 108 16.42 -47.03 2.05
N ALA A 109 15.61 -47.14 3.11
CA ALA A 109 15.71 -48.22 4.08
C ALA A 109 15.43 -49.59 3.43
N VAL A 110 14.40 -49.68 2.59
CA VAL A 110 14.08 -50.91 1.83
C VAL A 110 15.23 -51.27 0.89
N LEU A 111 15.81 -50.30 0.19
CA LEU A 111 16.94 -50.50 -0.72
C LEU A 111 18.18 -51.04 0.01
N LEU A 112 18.49 -50.51 1.20
CA LEU A 112 19.62 -50.96 2.01
C LEU A 112 19.45 -52.39 2.55
N VAL A 113 18.22 -52.82 2.84
CA VAL A 113 17.90 -54.16 3.34
C VAL A 113 17.84 -55.20 2.21
N TYR A 114 17.16 -54.90 1.11
CA TYR A 114 16.87 -55.88 0.04
C TYR A 114 17.87 -55.90 -1.11
N ALA A 115 18.53 -54.78 -1.42
CA ALA A 115 19.27 -54.62 -2.67
C ALA A 115 20.78 -54.36 -2.47
N ARG A 116 21.32 -54.67 -1.28
CA ARG A 116 22.67 -54.32 -0.83
C ARG A 116 23.82 -54.68 -1.79
N GLY A 117 23.64 -55.71 -2.63
CA GLY A 117 24.66 -56.22 -3.56
C GLY A 117 24.59 -55.69 -5.00
N GLU A 118 23.50 -55.04 -5.43
CA GLU A 118 23.29 -54.66 -6.85
C GLU A 118 23.29 -53.15 -7.11
N ILE A 119 23.44 -52.32 -6.06
CA ILE A 119 23.36 -50.86 -6.15
C ILE A 119 24.36 -50.31 -7.18
N TYR A 120 25.60 -50.82 -7.18
CA TYR A 120 26.66 -50.35 -8.07
C TYR A 120 26.35 -50.62 -9.56
N ASN A 121 25.86 -51.82 -9.87
CA ASN A 121 25.51 -52.21 -11.24
C ASN A 121 24.30 -51.42 -11.78
N ASN A 122 23.32 -51.12 -10.92
CA ASN A 122 22.15 -50.34 -11.29
C ASN A 122 22.46 -48.86 -11.55
N ILE A 123 23.57 -48.33 -10.99
CA ILE A 123 24.03 -46.96 -11.26
C ILE A 123 24.78 -46.89 -12.60
N SER A 124 25.56 -47.93 -12.94
CA SER A 124 26.38 -47.95 -14.16
C SER A 124 25.63 -48.35 -15.44
N THR A 125 24.51 -49.07 -15.30
CA THR A 125 23.68 -49.52 -16.44
C THR A 125 22.22 -49.25 -16.16
N PHE A 126 21.53 -48.61 -17.10
CA PHE A 126 20.11 -48.29 -16.98
C PHE A 126 19.29 -49.59 -17.01
N SER A 127 18.92 -50.07 -15.83
CA SER A 127 18.20 -51.33 -15.62
C SER A 127 16.76 -51.09 -15.17
N THR A 128 15.85 -52.01 -15.49
CA THR A 128 14.44 -52.02 -15.02
C THR A 128 14.20 -53.03 -13.91
N THR A 129 15.27 -53.58 -13.31
CA THR A 129 15.17 -54.48 -12.15
C THR A 129 14.44 -53.80 -10.98
N PRO A 130 13.77 -54.58 -10.10
CA PRO A 130 13.12 -54.02 -8.91
C PRO A 130 14.07 -53.18 -8.03
N SER A 131 15.35 -53.58 -7.93
CA SER A 131 16.39 -52.86 -7.21
C SER A 131 16.72 -51.50 -7.86
N ALA A 132 16.73 -51.41 -9.19
CA ALA A 132 16.91 -50.16 -9.93
C ALA A 132 15.70 -49.22 -9.82
N LEU A 133 14.47 -49.76 -9.87
CA LEU A 133 13.24 -48.98 -9.67
C LEU A 133 13.17 -48.35 -8.28
N LEU A 134 13.59 -49.06 -7.23
CA LEU A 134 13.69 -48.52 -5.87
C LEU A 134 14.73 -47.40 -5.78
N LEU A 135 15.88 -47.54 -6.46
CA LEU A 135 16.91 -46.52 -6.52
C LEU A 135 16.39 -45.24 -7.20
N TYR A 136 15.80 -45.37 -8.39
CA TYR A 136 15.24 -44.23 -9.12
C TYR A 136 14.07 -43.59 -8.37
N GLY A 137 13.21 -44.39 -7.72
CA GLY A 137 12.15 -43.89 -6.86
C GLY A 137 12.68 -43.07 -5.68
N THR A 138 13.78 -43.50 -5.06
CA THR A 138 14.44 -42.76 -3.97
C THR A 138 14.99 -41.42 -4.48
N ILE A 139 15.69 -41.43 -5.61
CA ILE A 139 16.24 -40.22 -6.24
C ILE A 139 15.11 -39.26 -6.63
N ALA A 140 14.07 -39.74 -7.31
CA ALA A 140 12.93 -38.95 -7.71
C ALA A 140 12.21 -38.35 -6.50
N SER A 141 12.04 -39.11 -5.41
CA SER A 141 11.43 -38.61 -4.18
C SER A 141 12.27 -37.54 -3.50
N PHE A 142 13.60 -37.65 -3.55
CA PHE A 142 14.49 -36.62 -3.03
C PHE A 142 14.44 -35.34 -3.88
N VAL A 143 14.43 -35.47 -5.21
CA VAL A 143 14.27 -34.33 -6.13
C VAL A 143 12.94 -33.63 -5.88
N LEU A 144 11.84 -34.37 -5.76
CA LEU A 144 10.52 -33.80 -5.44
C LEU A 144 10.53 -33.13 -4.07
N PHE A 145 11.16 -33.71 -3.06
CA PHE A 145 11.34 -33.07 -1.76
C PHE A 145 12.02 -31.69 -1.88
N VAL A 146 13.13 -31.60 -2.60
CA VAL A 146 13.86 -30.34 -2.83
C VAL A 146 12.96 -29.32 -3.54
N LEU A 147 12.29 -29.72 -4.62
CA LEU A 147 11.38 -28.85 -5.37
C LEU A 147 10.25 -28.30 -4.48
N PHE A 148 9.57 -29.16 -3.71
CA PHE A 148 8.49 -28.71 -2.82
C PHE A 148 9.00 -27.86 -1.65
N LEU A 149 10.23 -28.06 -1.20
CA LEU A 149 10.85 -27.24 -0.16
C LEU A 149 11.25 -25.84 -0.67
N GLU A 150 11.60 -25.73 -1.95
CA GLU A 150 11.91 -24.46 -2.61
C GLU A 150 10.68 -23.60 -2.90
N ILE A 151 9.52 -24.21 -3.15
CA ILE A 151 8.28 -23.45 -3.35
C ILE A 151 7.90 -22.77 -2.03
N LYS A 152 8.21 -21.48 -1.90
CA LYS A 152 7.90 -20.68 -0.71
C LYS A 152 6.46 -20.21 -0.69
N TYR A 153 5.88 -20.10 0.50
CA TYR A 153 4.60 -19.40 0.69
C TYR A 153 4.85 -17.90 0.60
N ILE A 154 3.97 -17.15 -0.06
CA ILE A 154 4.12 -15.71 -0.28
C ILE A 154 3.03 -15.01 0.51
N VAL A 155 3.43 -14.13 1.44
CA VAL A 155 2.54 -13.23 2.17
C VAL A 155 2.79 -11.82 1.66
N PRO A 156 1.83 -11.20 0.95
CA PRO A 156 2.00 -9.82 0.52
C PRO A 156 1.80 -8.87 1.72
N ILE A 157 2.74 -7.96 1.86
CA ILE A 157 2.74 -6.83 2.80
C ILE A 157 2.38 -5.60 2.00
N PHE A 158 1.44 -4.80 2.49
CA PHE A 158 1.00 -3.57 1.85
C PHE A 158 1.32 -2.36 2.73
N LEU A 159 1.74 -1.28 2.07
CA LEU A 159 2.05 0.00 2.69
C LEU A 159 1.30 1.10 1.95
N TRP A 160 0.65 1.97 2.71
CA TRP A 160 -0.02 3.16 2.22
C TRP A 160 0.67 4.39 2.81
N SER A 161 1.03 5.33 1.95
CA SER A 161 1.55 6.64 2.34
C SER A 161 0.67 7.71 1.73
N LYS A 162 0.17 8.61 2.58
CA LYS A 162 -0.64 9.75 2.21
C LYS A 162 0.06 11.01 2.70
N ILE A 163 0.35 11.92 1.79
CA ILE A 163 0.89 13.25 2.12
C ILE A 163 -0.20 14.26 1.81
N VAL A 164 -0.55 15.08 2.79
CA VAL A 164 -1.55 16.15 2.66
C VAL A 164 -0.89 17.43 3.13
N GLY A 165 -1.03 18.54 2.40
CA GLY A 165 -0.39 19.77 2.84
C GLY A 165 -0.76 21.00 2.06
N ILE A 166 -0.17 22.11 2.47
CA ILE A 166 -0.26 23.40 1.80
C ILE A 166 1.14 23.79 1.34
N TYR A 167 1.30 23.96 0.04
CA TYR A 167 2.51 24.49 -0.57
C TYR A 167 2.37 25.99 -0.80
N ASP A 168 3.30 26.77 -0.25
CA ASP A 168 3.43 28.19 -0.52
C ASP A 168 4.58 28.42 -1.53
N PRO A 169 4.27 28.78 -2.78
CA PRO A 169 5.26 29.02 -3.82
C PRO A 169 6.14 30.26 -3.53
N THR A 170 5.66 31.20 -2.71
CA THR A 170 6.42 32.43 -2.41
C THR A 170 7.55 32.19 -1.41
N SER A 171 7.33 31.30 -0.45
CA SER A 171 8.33 30.91 0.54
C SER A 171 9.07 29.61 0.18
N SER A 172 8.70 28.97 -0.95
CA SER A 172 9.18 27.64 -1.36
C SER A 172 9.17 26.66 -0.19
N SER A 173 8.06 26.68 0.55
CA SER A 173 7.89 25.83 1.73
C SER A 173 6.50 25.22 1.74
N ALA A 174 6.45 23.96 2.17
CA ALA A 174 5.26 23.15 2.29
C ALA A 174 5.09 22.74 3.74
N ASN A 175 3.93 23.03 4.29
CA ASN A 175 3.50 22.49 5.57
C ASN A 175 2.67 21.24 5.28
N VAL A 176 3.16 20.06 5.67
CA VAL A 176 2.56 18.78 5.27
C VAL A 176 2.35 17.85 6.46
N ARG A 177 1.24 17.12 6.43
CA ARG A 177 0.93 15.94 7.23
C ARG A 177 1.24 14.72 6.39
N ILE A 178 2.05 13.81 6.92
CA ILE A 178 2.38 12.53 6.32
C ILE A 178 1.72 11.46 7.19
N VAL A 179 0.80 10.71 6.59
CA VAL A 179 0.15 9.56 7.20
C VAL A 179 0.69 8.30 6.55
N LEU A 180 1.28 7.43 7.35
CA LEU A 180 1.79 6.13 6.91
C LEU A 180 0.97 5.04 7.58
N ALA A 181 0.50 4.06 6.81
CA ALA A 181 -0.19 2.90 7.34
C ALA A 181 0.26 1.61 6.66
N GLY A 182 0.23 0.52 7.40
CA GLY A 182 0.70 -0.79 6.94
C GLY A 182 -0.23 -1.92 7.35
N GLU A 183 -0.36 -2.92 6.46
CA GLU A 183 -1.15 -4.12 6.73
C GLU A 183 -0.63 -5.33 5.94
N CYS A 184 -0.77 -6.53 6.52
CA CYS A 184 -0.47 -7.79 5.87
C CYS A 184 -1.76 -8.47 5.44
N GLN A 185 -1.80 -9.09 4.25
CA GLN A 185 -3.01 -9.81 3.80
C GLN A 185 -3.38 -10.97 4.74
N PHE A 186 -2.38 -11.57 5.38
CA PHE A 186 -2.56 -12.67 6.32
C PHE A 186 -2.05 -12.27 7.70
N LYS A 187 -2.79 -12.66 8.74
CA LYS A 187 -2.43 -12.41 10.15
C LYS A 187 -1.25 -13.29 10.57
N ASP A 188 -0.06 -12.94 10.13
CA ASP A 188 1.19 -13.66 10.39
C ASP A 188 2.15 -12.81 11.23
N LYS A 189 2.58 -13.34 12.39
CA LYS A 189 3.41 -12.60 13.36
C LYS A 189 4.74 -12.14 12.78
N ASP A 190 5.42 -12.98 12.00
CA ASP A 190 6.74 -12.63 11.43
C ASP A 190 6.62 -11.58 10.32
N SER A 191 5.54 -11.65 9.54
CA SER A 191 5.24 -10.66 8.50
C SER A 191 4.87 -9.30 9.12
N TYR A 192 4.14 -9.31 10.24
CA TYR A 192 3.87 -8.09 11.01
C TYR A 192 5.12 -7.49 11.62
N ALA A 193 6.00 -8.28 12.23
CA ALA A 193 7.25 -7.78 12.78
C ALA A 193 8.16 -7.15 11.70
N ARG A 194 8.18 -7.71 10.48
CA ARG A 194 8.88 -7.12 9.34
C ARG A 194 8.23 -5.80 8.91
N LEU A 195 6.91 -5.78 8.76
CA LEU A 195 6.17 -4.55 8.43
C LEU A 195 6.42 -3.45 9.46
N GLU A 196 6.36 -3.76 10.76
CA GLU A 196 6.65 -2.81 11.83
C GLU A 196 8.10 -2.29 11.75
N SER A 197 9.07 -3.16 11.45
CA SER A 197 10.46 -2.76 11.27
C SER A 197 10.62 -1.78 10.10
N ASP A 198 10.14 -2.16 8.91
CA ASP A 198 10.24 -1.36 7.69
C ASP A 198 9.53 0.00 7.89
N MET A 199 8.34 0.02 8.51
CA MET A 199 7.60 1.25 8.79
C MET A 199 8.29 2.15 9.83
N ASN A 200 8.88 1.57 10.88
CA ASN A 200 9.64 2.33 11.88
C ASN A 200 10.88 2.98 11.27
N GLU A 201 11.54 2.30 10.34
CA GLU A 201 12.70 2.82 9.61
C GLU A 201 12.30 4.02 8.76
N ILE A 202 11.28 3.89 7.90
CA ILE A 202 10.73 4.99 7.09
C ILE A 202 10.33 6.17 7.99
N TYR A 203 9.58 5.90 9.06
CA TYR A 203 9.16 6.94 10.00
C TYR A 203 10.37 7.65 10.63
N SER A 204 11.38 6.91 11.08
CA SER A 204 12.57 7.48 11.70
C SER A 204 13.37 8.34 10.73
N GLU A 205 13.54 7.88 9.49
CA GLU A 205 14.26 8.63 8.45
C GLU A 205 13.56 9.94 8.11
N LEU A 206 12.25 9.90 7.87
CA LEU A 206 11.44 11.10 7.65
C LEU A 206 11.52 12.05 8.86
N SER A 207 11.40 11.51 10.07
CA SER A 207 11.44 12.29 11.31
C SER A 207 12.80 12.99 11.52
N ARG A 208 13.90 12.35 11.14
CA ARG A 208 15.27 12.90 11.24
C ARG A 208 15.52 13.94 10.16
N LYS A 209 15.16 13.64 8.91
CA LYS A 209 15.46 14.49 7.76
C LYS A 209 14.64 15.77 7.76
N PHE A 210 13.39 15.69 8.22
CA PHE A 210 12.48 16.83 8.32
C PHE A 210 12.36 17.35 9.75
N ALA A 211 13.51 17.55 10.42
CA ALA A 211 13.67 17.87 11.84
C ALA A 211 12.84 19.06 12.39
N ASN A 212 12.33 19.93 11.53
CA ASN A 212 11.33 20.94 11.89
C ASN A 212 9.96 20.28 12.06
N LYS A 213 9.83 19.49 13.12
CA LYS A 213 8.55 18.94 13.58
C LYS A 213 7.67 20.12 13.97
N LEU A 214 6.67 20.44 13.17
CA LEU A 214 5.61 21.31 13.64
C LEU A 214 4.81 20.51 14.67
N ASP A 215 4.54 21.12 15.83
CA ASP A 215 3.54 20.56 16.72
C ASP A 215 2.16 20.59 16.02
N LYS A 216 1.28 19.66 16.36
CA LYS A 216 -0.06 19.50 15.76
C LYS A 216 -0.86 20.81 15.81
N THR A 217 -0.72 21.56 16.90
CA THR A 217 -1.32 22.88 17.12
C THR A 217 -0.66 23.98 16.28
N GLN A 218 0.65 23.90 16.03
CA GLN A 218 1.38 24.85 15.19
C GLN A 218 1.06 24.62 13.71
N LEU A 219 0.90 23.37 13.26
CA LEU A 219 0.45 23.09 11.91
C LEU A 219 -0.97 23.58 11.72
N SER A 220 -1.90 23.20 12.59
CA SER A 220 -3.29 23.66 12.53
C SER A 220 -3.37 25.19 12.57
N SER A 221 -2.61 25.86 13.43
CA SER A 221 -2.55 27.33 13.47
C SER A 221 -1.93 27.94 12.20
N ASN A 222 -0.85 27.37 11.65
CA ASN A 222 -0.22 27.85 10.41
C ASN A 222 -1.08 27.57 9.17
N VAL A 223 -1.84 26.48 9.20
CA VAL A 223 -2.83 26.09 8.21
C VAL A 223 -4.03 27.03 8.31
N GLU A 224 -4.62 27.25 9.48
CA GLU A 224 -5.69 28.26 9.71
C GLU A 224 -5.25 29.67 9.27
N THR A 225 -4.03 30.06 9.63
CA THR A 225 -3.44 31.35 9.25
C THR A 225 -3.06 31.43 7.77
N GLY A 226 -2.78 30.28 7.13
CA GLY A 226 -2.53 30.12 5.70
C GLY A 226 -3.81 30.02 4.86
N LEU A 227 -4.91 29.61 5.48
CA LEU A 227 -6.21 29.37 4.85
C LEU A 227 -7.19 30.53 5.03
N SER A 228 -6.87 31.61 5.75
CA SER A 228 -7.87 32.66 6.05
C SER A 228 -9.19 32.11 6.65
N ILE A 229 -9.17 30.89 7.21
CA ILE A 229 -10.35 30.17 7.70
C ILE A 229 -10.56 30.60 9.16
N GLY A 230 -11.54 31.47 9.38
CA GLY A 230 -12.12 31.65 10.72
C GLY A 230 -13.05 30.48 11.08
N ARG A 231 -13.37 30.31 12.37
CA ARG A 231 -14.27 29.25 12.88
C ARG A 231 -15.62 29.10 12.14
N GLY A 232 -16.09 30.15 11.44
CA GLY A 232 -17.32 30.12 10.63
C GLY A 232 -17.18 29.47 9.24
N GLN A 233 -15.96 29.32 8.70
CA GLN A 233 -15.73 28.68 7.39
C GLN A 233 -15.73 27.14 7.47
N ASN A 234 -15.46 26.53 8.64
CA ASN A 234 -15.60 25.08 8.84
C ASN A 234 -17.03 24.59 8.59
N GLN A 235 -18.04 25.38 8.97
CA GLN A 235 -19.44 25.07 8.68
C GLN A 235 -19.76 25.17 7.19
N LYS A 236 -19.14 26.12 6.47
CA LYS A 236 -19.27 26.22 5.00
C LYS A 236 -18.67 25.00 4.31
N LEU A 237 -17.45 24.62 4.66
CA LEU A 237 -16.77 23.43 4.12
C LEU A 237 -17.57 22.15 4.38
N THR A 238 -18.18 22.01 5.56
CA THR A 238 -18.99 20.84 5.92
C THR A 238 -20.29 20.79 5.10
N ASN A 239 -20.92 21.94 4.90
CA ASN A 239 -22.12 22.04 4.08
C ASN A 239 -21.80 21.79 2.60
N GLU A 240 -20.69 22.31 2.08
CA GLU A 240 -20.24 22.05 0.71
C GLU A 240 -19.94 20.58 0.45
N LEU A 241 -19.28 19.89 1.40
CA LEU A 241 -19.03 18.46 1.29
C LEU A 241 -20.35 17.68 1.24
N ARG A 242 -21.31 18.01 2.11
CA ARG A 242 -22.64 17.38 2.13
C ARG A 242 -23.41 17.65 0.85
N ASP A 243 -23.30 18.85 0.29
CA ASP A 243 -23.95 19.21 -0.97
C ASP A 243 -23.33 18.46 -2.15
N ILE A 244 -22.01 18.24 -2.16
CA ILE A 244 -21.35 17.41 -3.17
C ILE A 244 -21.76 15.93 -3.05
N GLU A 245 -21.87 15.40 -1.83
CA GLU A 245 -22.40 14.04 -1.61
C GLU A 245 -23.83 13.88 -2.14
N ASN A 246 -24.69 14.88 -1.89
CA ASN A 246 -26.04 14.92 -2.42
C ASN A 246 -26.04 15.00 -3.96
N GLN A 247 -25.18 15.84 -4.56
CA GLN A 247 -25.05 15.97 -6.01
C GLN A 247 -24.53 14.68 -6.66
N LEU A 248 -23.59 13.97 -6.03
CA LEU A 248 -23.10 12.66 -6.50
C LEU A 248 -24.21 11.62 -6.45
N SER A 249 -24.96 11.56 -5.35
CA SER A 249 -26.11 10.65 -5.19
C SER A 249 -27.19 10.92 -6.25
N ASP A 250 -27.53 12.19 -6.47
CA ASP A 250 -28.49 12.60 -7.49
C ASP A 250 -27.98 12.32 -8.91
N LEU A 251 -26.68 12.50 -9.18
CA LEU A 251 -26.07 12.17 -10.46
C LEU A 251 -26.12 10.66 -10.75
N GLU A 252 -25.83 9.82 -9.75
CA GLU A 252 -25.96 8.36 -9.88
C GLU A 252 -27.41 7.92 -10.11
N ARG A 253 -28.35 8.51 -9.38
CA ARG A 253 -29.79 8.26 -9.57
C ARG A 253 -30.27 8.71 -10.94
N ASN A 254 -29.84 9.87 -11.43
CA ASN A 254 -30.22 10.40 -12.73
C ASN A 254 -29.60 9.61 -13.89
N PHE A 255 -28.38 9.10 -13.73
CA PHE A 255 -27.77 8.17 -14.67
C PHE A 255 -28.50 6.82 -14.70
N ALA A 256 -28.80 6.24 -13.53
CA ALA A 256 -29.59 5.00 -13.43
C ALA A 256 -30.99 5.13 -14.03
N ALA A 257 -31.58 6.33 -13.96
CA ALA A 257 -32.86 6.66 -14.59
C ALA A 257 -32.75 6.99 -16.10
N GLY A 258 -31.55 6.90 -16.70
CA GLY A 258 -31.32 7.19 -18.12
C GLY A 258 -31.45 8.66 -18.52
N LYS A 259 -31.47 9.59 -17.55
CA LYS A 259 -31.68 11.03 -17.79
C LYS A 259 -30.41 11.77 -18.18
N VAL A 260 -29.25 11.13 -18.08
CA VAL A 260 -27.92 11.71 -18.33
C VAL A 260 -27.15 10.74 -19.22
N SER A 261 -26.48 11.27 -20.25
CA SER A 261 -25.64 10.45 -21.13
C SER A 261 -24.41 9.94 -20.38
N GLU A 262 -23.86 8.80 -20.82
CA GLU A 262 -22.67 8.20 -20.17
C GLU A 262 -21.46 9.14 -20.19
N SER A 263 -21.25 9.90 -21.26
CA SER A 263 -20.19 10.91 -21.34
C SER A 263 -20.38 12.03 -20.32
N SER A 264 -21.59 12.60 -20.23
CA SER A 264 -21.91 13.67 -19.28
C SER A 264 -21.84 13.18 -17.83
N TYR A 265 -22.25 11.93 -17.58
CA TYR A 265 -22.11 11.30 -16.26
C TYR A 265 -20.65 11.19 -15.86
N LYS A 266 -19.77 10.69 -16.74
CA LYS A 266 -18.34 10.55 -16.45
C LYS A 266 -17.68 11.90 -16.17
N ASP A 267 -17.97 12.91 -16.99
CA ASP A 267 -17.39 14.24 -16.83
C ASP A 267 -17.86 14.95 -15.56
N LEU A 268 -19.18 14.92 -15.27
CA LEU A 268 -19.73 15.54 -14.07
C LEU A 268 -19.28 14.81 -12.80
N LYS A 269 -19.21 13.47 -12.86
CA LYS A 269 -18.73 12.66 -11.75
C LYS A 269 -17.27 12.97 -11.43
N ALA A 270 -16.40 13.00 -12.45
CA ALA A 270 -14.99 13.33 -12.26
C ALA A 270 -14.80 14.73 -11.62
N LYS A 271 -15.60 15.72 -12.04
CA LYS A 271 -15.56 17.07 -11.45
C LYS A 271 -16.00 17.09 -9.99
N LEU A 272 -17.08 16.38 -9.65
CA LEU A 272 -17.60 16.31 -8.28
C LEU A 272 -16.66 15.51 -7.36
N GLU A 273 -16.10 14.40 -7.83
CA GLU A 273 -15.09 13.62 -7.09
C GLU A 273 -13.84 14.46 -6.85
N MET A 274 -13.36 15.21 -7.84
CA MET A 274 -12.22 16.12 -7.66
C MET A 274 -12.48 17.18 -6.59
N LYS A 275 -13.66 17.81 -6.58
CA LYS A 275 -14.06 18.78 -5.55
C LYS A 275 -14.21 18.14 -4.16
N ARG A 276 -14.75 16.92 -4.09
CA ARG A 276 -14.82 16.16 -2.84
C ARG A 276 -13.42 15.90 -2.28
N THR A 277 -12.51 15.40 -3.11
CA THR A 277 -11.12 15.11 -2.76
C THR A 277 -10.37 16.36 -2.29
N GLN A 278 -10.66 17.53 -2.86
CA GLN A 278 -10.15 18.83 -2.38
C GLN A 278 -10.64 19.16 -0.97
N LEU A 279 -11.95 19.06 -0.73
CA LEU A 279 -12.53 19.35 0.59
C LEU A 279 -12.07 18.36 1.65
N GLU A 280 -11.96 17.07 1.32
CA GLU A 280 -11.38 16.06 2.21
C GLU A 280 -9.93 16.37 2.57
N THR A 281 -9.13 16.81 1.59
CA THR A 281 -7.73 17.26 1.82
C THR A 281 -7.70 18.45 2.79
N LEU A 282 -8.61 19.40 2.63
CA LEU A 282 -8.77 20.52 3.55
C LEU A 282 -9.17 20.07 4.95
N PHE A 283 -10.12 19.14 5.06
CA PHE A 283 -10.53 18.57 6.34
C PHE A 283 -9.40 17.81 7.03
N ASP A 284 -8.61 17.03 6.31
CA ASP A 284 -7.45 16.32 6.88
C ASP A 284 -6.37 17.26 7.44
N LEU A 285 -6.34 18.52 6.97
CA LEU A 285 -5.44 19.57 7.44
C LEU A 285 -6.02 20.39 8.60
N LEU A 286 -7.34 20.57 8.62
CA LEU A 286 -8.05 21.41 9.59
C LEU A 286 -8.56 20.64 10.81
N LEU A 287 -8.98 19.40 10.62
CA LEU A 287 -9.51 18.55 11.68
C LEU A 287 -8.41 17.63 12.22
N PRO A 288 -8.12 17.72 13.54
CA PRO A 288 -7.13 16.89 14.21
C PRO A 288 -7.50 15.42 14.28
#